data_AF-A0A2C9CG05-F1
#
_entry.id   AF-A0A2C9CG05-F1
#
_cell.length_a   1.000
_cell.length_b   1.000
_cell.length_c   1.000
_cell.angle_alpha   90.00
_cell.angle_beta   90.00
_cell.angle_gamma   90.00
#
_symmetry.space_group_name_H-M   'P 1'
#
loop_
_entity.id
_entity.type
_entity.pdbx_description
1 polymer ?
#
loop_
_entity_poly.entity_id
_entity_poly.type
_entity_poly.pdbx_seq_one_letter_code
_entity_poly.pdbx_strand_id
1 'polypeptide(L)'
;MSLSYTLFRDKLTLDHEDLSEWLQEVAENAPDKFDIANIHVRDDLDKLPDMVAEFIEMFSSIGFDGPVWVSEHGYTSDPNYQTDKNYKNGLISQAEYYASSINDILDNGVDKVFVTLRDNDELEAADVAEGLLAQVIDDQTTGEVTFIEKPSYIAVQELINADASATPTPTPTPSPAPGECDAKSITAASELSLARGESEEVTVTVKGDNDCFSEGVTVKAKIKKGKKFIKIPAKTAETDKNGEATFTITAGNKKGNAKVLFTSDGLKATLNVKVGKE
;
A
#
# COMPACT_ATOMS: atom_id res chain seq x y z
N MET A 1 7.55 0.58 14.86
CA MET A 1 8.59 1.58 14.59
C MET A 1 8.79 1.48 13.09
N SER A 2 8.10 2.32 12.32
CA SER A 2 8.17 2.29 10.85
C SER A 2 9.36 3.16 10.48
N LEU A 3 10.35 2.56 9.83
CA LEU A 3 11.42 3.32 9.16
C LEU A 3 10.92 3.62 7.74
N SER A 4 10.84 4.89 7.40
CA SER A 4 10.70 5.38 6.03
C SER A 4 12.09 5.75 5.50
N TYR A 5 12.41 5.37 4.27
CA TYR A 5 13.65 5.80 3.59
C TYR A 5 13.32 6.48 2.28
N THR A 6 14.03 7.57 2.00
CA THR A 6 13.75 8.55 0.96
C THR A 6 14.83 8.51 -0.12
N LEU A 7 14.44 8.35 -1.39
CA LEU A 7 15.32 8.56 -2.55
C LEU A 7 15.15 9.97 -3.12
N PHE A 8 16.27 10.65 -3.35
CA PHE A 8 16.33 11.95 -4.00
C PHE A 8 16.73 11.79 -5.48
N ARG A 9 16.04 12.50 -6.36
CA ARG A 9 16.53 12.82 -7.69
C ARG A 9 16.47 14.33 -7.89
N ASP A 10 17.26 15.07 -7.12
CA ASP A 10 17.43 16.51 -7.36
C ASP A 10 18.92 16.90 -7.30
N LYS A 11 19.38 17.57 -8.37
CA LYS A 11 20.73 18.11 -8.66
C LYS A 11 22.00 17.29 -8.37
N LEU A 12 21.91 16.07 -7.86
CA LEU A 12 22.96 15.07 -7.91
C LEU A 12 22.56 14.03 -8.95
N THR A 13 23.27 14.05 -10.08
CA THR A 13 23.28 12.97 -11.06
C THR A 13 23.86 11.71 -10.39
N LEU A 14 23.07 11.03 -9.57
CA LEU A 14 23.21 9.59 -9.49
C LEU A 14 22.64 9.08 -10.82
N ASP A 15 23.49 8.46 -11.62
CA ASP A 15 22.99 7.77 -12.80
C ASP A 15 22.11 6.59 -12.37
N HIS A 16 21.35 6.03 -13.31
CA HIS A 16 20.49 4.87 -13.00
C HIS A 16 21.32 3.68 -12.45
N GLU A 17 22.61 3.59 -12.78
CA GLU A 17 23.49 2.53 -12.30
C GLU A 17 23.79 2.71 -10.81
N ASP A 18 24.23 3.88 -10.36
CA ASP A 18 24.53 4.22 -8.96
C ASP A 18 23.29 4.07 -8.05
N LEU A 19 22.11 4.48 -8.53
CA LEU A 19 20.84 4.31 -7.81
C LEU A 19 20.47 2.82 -7.65
N SER A 20 20.67 2.03 -8.71
CA SER A 20 20.40 0.59 -8.68
C SER A 20 21.37 -0.18 -7.79
N GLU A 21 22.66 0.18 -7.80
CA GLU A 21 23.69 -0.44 -6.95
C GLU A 21 23.43 -0.17 -5.47
N TRP A 22 23.11 1.07 -5.12
CA TRP A 22 22.77 1.44 -3.74
C TRP A 22 21.50 0.73 -3.25
N LEU A 23 20.46 0.69 -4.08
CA LEU A 23 19.21 -0.02 -3.75
C LEU A 23 19.44 -1.51 -3.57
N GLN A 24 20.28 -2.11 -4.40
CA GLN A 24 20.68 -3.51 -4.26
C GLN A 24 21.43 -3.74 -2.95
N GLU A 25 22.36 -2.87 -2.55
CA GLU A 25 23.06 -2.96 -1.26
C GLU A 25 22.08 -2.91 -0.08
N VAL A 26 21.09 -2.02 -0.14
CA VAL A 26 20.04 -1.91 0.89
C VAL A 26 19.18 -3.17 0.93
N ALA A 27 18.75 -3.69 -0.22
CA ALA A 27 17.96 -4.92 -0.32
C ALA A 27 18.70 -6.14 0.25
N GLU A 28 20.01 -6.25 -0.01
CA GLU A 28 20.84 -7.36 0.46
C GLU A 28 21.09 -7.31 1.98
N ASN A 29 21.28 -6.12 2.52
CA ASN A 29 21.71 -5.95 3.92
C ASN A 29 20.56 -5.65 4.89
N ALA A 30 19.40 -5.23 4.39
CA ALA A 30 18.28 -4.75 5.20
C ALA A 30 16.88 -5.14 4.68
N PRO A 31 16.64 -6.34 4.11
CA PRO A 31 15.40 -6.67 3.40
C PRO A 31 14.14 -6.58 4.28
N ASP A 32 14.27 -6.85 5.59
CA ASP A 32 13.15 -6.81 6.55
C ASP A 32 13.14 -5.53 7.40
N LYS A 33 13.82 -4.46 6.96
CA LYS A 33 13.95 -3.22 7.75
C LYS A 33 12.97 -2.13 7.36
N PHE A 34 12.37 -2.23 6.19
CA PHE A 34 11.43 -1.25 5.67
C PHE A 34 10.24 -1.97 5.04
N ASP A 35 9.04 -1.50 5.38
CA ASP A 35 7.78 -2.00 4.83
C ASP A 35 7.18 -1.03 3.80
N ILE A 36 7.86 0.12 3.56
CA ILE A 36 7.40 1.22 2.71
C ILE A 36 8.62 1.79 1.99
N ALA A 37 8.55 1.93 0.68
CA ALA A 37 9.53 2.66 -0.12
C ALA A 37 9.11 4.13 -0.24
N ASN A 38 10.04 5.07 -0.16
CA ASN A 38 9.73 6.50 -0.38
C ASN A 38 10.62 7.08 -1.47
N ILE A 39 9.99 7.87 -2.34
CA ILE A 39 10.63 8.55 -3.46
C ILE A 39 10.26 10.03 -3.46
N HIS A 40 11.15 10.86 -3.97
CA HIS A 40 10.89 12.28 -4.24
C HIS A 40 10.68 12.44 -5.73
N VAL A 41 9.56 13.04 -6.13
CA VAL A 41 9.14 13.08 -7.53
C VAL A 41 8.77 14.51 -7.91
N ARG A 42 9.44 15.03 -8.93
CA ARG A 42 9.19 16.33 -9.55
C ARG A 42 9.73 16.32 -10.98
N ASP A 43 8.87 16.64 -11.95
CA ASP A 43 9.26 16.84 -13.35
C ASP A 43 8.12 17.54 -14.11
N ASP A 44 8.24 17.63 -15.43
CA ASP A 44 7.15 17.96 -16.34
C ASP A 44 6.01 16.96 -16.19
N LEU A 45 4.77 17.43 -16.25
CA LEU A 45 3.58 16.61 -16.00
C LEU A 45 3.53 15.35 -16.89
N ASP A 46 3.99 15.45 -18.14
CA ASP A 46 3.98 14.34 -19.10
C ASP A 46 5.02 13.25 -18.82
N LYS A 47 5.96 13.46 -17.89
CA LYS A 47 6.99 12.48 -17.51
C LYS A 47 6.73 11.78 -16.19
N LEU A 48 5.84 12.31 -15.35
CA LEU A 48 5.59 11.77 -14.01
C LEU A 48 5.15 10.30 -14.01
N PRO A 49 4.24 9.84 -14.90
CA PRO A 49 3.83 8.44 -14.94
C PRO A 49 4.99 7.48 -15.19
N ASP A 50 5.82 7.77 -16.19
CA ASP A 50 6.97 6.93 -16.54
C ASP A 50 7.99 6.94 -15.40
N MET A 51 8.25 8.10 -14.79
CA MET A 51 9.18 8.23 -13.68
C MET A 51 8.77 7.36 -12.48
N VAL A 52 7.50 7.38 -12.06
CA VAL A 52 7.05 6.57 -10.92
C VAL A 52 7.02 5.08 -11.25
N ALA A 53 6.66 4.72 -12.48
CA ALA A 53 6.68 3.34 -12.95
C ALA A 53 8.10 2.75 -12.91
N GLU A 54 9.11 3.52 -13.34
CA GLU A 54 10.53 3.11 -13.26
C GLU A 54 10.97 2.86 -11.81
N PHE A 55 10.57 3.71 -10.85
CA PHE A 55 10.87 3.47 -9.44
C PHE A 55 10.21 2.20 -8.92
N ILE A 56 8.95 1.96 -9.26
CA ILE A 56 8.21 0.76 -8.85
C ILE A 56 8.86 -0.49 -9.44
N GLU A 57 9.23 -0.48 -10.72
CA GLU A 57 9.93 -1.59 -11.37
C GLU A 57 11.28 -1.86 -10.70
N MET A 58 12.03 -0.80 -10.38
CA MET A 58 13.30 -0.91 -9.68
C MET A 58 13.14 -1.56 -8.31
N PHE A 59 12.15 -1.14 -7.51
CA PHE A 59 11.87 -1.79 -6.22
C PHE A 59 11.45 -3.25 -6.37
N SER A 60 10.60 -3.57 -7.36
CA SER A 60 10.20 -4.95 -7.62
C SER A 60 11.38 -5.81 -8.06
N SER A 61 12.33 -5.26 -8.84
CA SER A 61 13.52 -5.98 -9.31
C SER A 61 14.45 -6.44 -8.18
N ILE A 62 14.43 -5.74 -7.04
CA ILE A 62 15.17 -6.10 -5.82
C ILE A 62 14.32 -6.88 -4.81
N GLY A 63 13.11 -7.31 -5.21
CA GLY A 63 12.20 -8.12 -4.39
C GLY A 63 11.38 -7.34 -3.37
N PHE A 64 11.26 -6.02 -3.50
CA PHE A 64 10.36 -5.21 -2.68
C PHE A 64 9.00 -5.04 -3.38
N ASP A 65 7.97 -5.63 -2.79
CA ASP A 65 6.58 -5.56 -3.28
C ASP A 65 5.67 -4.75 -2.34
N GLY A 66 6.27 -3.97 -1.43
CA GLY A 66 5.54 -3.11 -0.49
C GLY A 66 5.02 -1.82 -1.12
N PRO A 67 4.23 -1.03 -0.38
CA PRO A 67 3.72 0.25 -0.85
C PRO A 67 4.84 1.25 -1.17
N VAL A 68 4.61 2.06 -2.19
CA VAL A 68 5.50 3.15 -2.61
C VAL A 68 4.83 4.49 -2.31
N TRP A 69 5.51 5.34 -1.54
CA TRP A 69 5.03 6.68 -1.19
C TRP A 69 5.90 7.73 -1.87
N VAL A 70 5.26 8.73 -2.48
CA VAL A 70 5.96 9.96 -2.85
C VAL A 70 6.01 10.84 -1.61
N SER A 71 7.13 10.82 -0.88
CA SER A 71 7.28 11.56 0.39
C SER A 71 7.57 13.04 0.20
N GLU A 72 7.92 13.45 -1.02
CA GLU A 72 8.08 14.85 -1.40
C GLU A 72 7.62 15.07 -2.83
N HIS A 73 6.63 15.94 -2.97
CA HIS A 73 6.14 16.45 -4.24
C HIS A 73 5.87 17.94 -4.07
N GLY A 74 6.82 18.75 -4.54
CA GLY A 74 6.73 20.20 -4.58
C GLY A 74 6.80 20.69 -6.01
N TYR A 75 6.08 21.75 -6.34
CA TYR A 75 6.26 22.47 -7.60
C TYR A 75 6.13 23.96 -7.32
N THR A 76 7.17 24.74 -7.58
CA THR A 76 7.20 26.17 -7.24
C THR A 76 6.11 26.98 -7.96
N SER A 77 5.48 27.94 -7.29
CA SER A 77 4.58 28.87 -7.96
C SER A 77 5.30 29.95 -8.80
N ASP A 78 6.63 29.99 -8.79
CA ASP A 78 7.42 30.92 -9.60
C ASP A 78 7.78 30.27 -10.97
N PRO A 79 7.26 30.78 -12.10
CA PRO A 79 7.56 30.23 -13.42
C PRO A 79 9.05 30.21 -13.80
N ASN A 80 9.90 31.00 -13.13
CA ASN A 80 11.34 31.05 -13.43
C ASN A 80 12.09 29.78 -13.04
N TYR A 81 11.56 28.97 -12.12
CA TYR A 81 12.19 27.72 -11.72
C TYR A 81 11.46 26.49 -12.26
N GLN A 82 10.69 26.66 -13.33
CA GLN A 82 9.91 25.58 -13.91
C GLN A 82 10.40 25.12 -15.27
N THR A 83 10.47 23.79 -15.40
CA THR A 83 10.83 23.10 -16.63
C THR A 83 9.60 22.81 -17.48
N ASP A 84 8.41 22.68 -16.87
CA ASP A 84 7.20 22.32 -17.60
C ASP A 84 6.80 23.44 -18.55
N LYS A 85 6.82 23.12 -19.84
CA LYS A 85 6.48 24.01 -20.95
C LYS A 85 5.06 24.57 -20.85
N ASN A 86 4.13 23.88 -20.20
CA ASN A 86 2.75 24.33 -19.99
C ASN A 86 2.61 25.22 -18.75
N TYR A 87 3.61 25.23 -17.87
CA TYR A 87 3.62 26.10 -16.70
C TYR A 87 3.89 27.55 -17.10
N LYS A 88 2.87 28.40 -16.98
CA LYS A 88 2.93 29.79 -17.50
C LYS A 88 2.36 30.82 -16.53
N ASN A 89 1.44 30.42 -15.66
CA ASN A 89 0.59 31.32 -14.88
C ASN A 89 0.85 31.23 -13.37
N GLY A 90 2.11 30.99 -12.97
CA GLY A 90 2.55 30.98 -11.57
C GLY A 90 1.60 30.19 -10.65
N LEU A 91 0.97 30.88 -9.70
CA LEU A 91 0.01 30.30 -8.74
C LEU A 91 -1.12 29.47 -9.39
N ILE A 92 -1.63 29.87 -10.56
CA ILE A 92 -2.68 29.12 -11.26
C ILE A 92 -2.11 27.84 -11.86
N SER A 93 -0.97 27.93 -12.54
CA SER A 93 -0.31 26.73 -13.09
C SER A 93 0.15 25.79 -11.98
N GLN A 94 0.47 26.29 -10.78
CA GLN A 94 0.76 25.46 -9.61
C GLN A 94 -0.45 24.60 -9.23
N ALA A 95 -1.63 25.21 -9.19
CA ALA A 95 -2.87 24.52 -8.86
C ALA A 95 -3.23 23.47 -9.93
N GLU A 96 -3.11 23.83 -11.21
CA GLU A 96 -3.35 22.92 -12.34
C GLU A 96 -2.37 21.73 -12.32
N TYR A 97 -1.10 22.00 -12.01
CA TYR A 97 -0.08 20.97 -11.86
C TYR A 97 -0.46 20.00 -10.74
N TYR A 98 -0.69 20.47 -9.50
CA TYR A 98 -1.05 19.58 -8.39
C TYR A 98 -2.36 18.81 -8.63
N ALA A 99 -3.36 19.42 -9.26
CA ALA A 99 -4.61 18.74 -9.60
C ALA A 99 -4.41 17.56 -10.56
N SER A 100 -3.41 17.65 -11.44
CA SER A 100 -3.13 16.62 -12.45
C SER A 100 -2.10 15.62 -11.93
N SER A 101 -0.94 16.11 -11.46
CA SER A 101 0.20 15.30 -11.05
C SER A 101 -0.12 14.35 -9.91
N ILE A 102 -0.93 14.77 -8.93
CA ILE A 102 -1.29 13.91 -7.79
C ILE A 102 -2.12 12.71 -8.28
N ASN A 103 -3.11 12.94 -9.15
CA ASN A 103 -3.89 11.84 -9.72
C ASN A 103 -3.04 10.96 -10.62
N ASP A 104 -2.22 11.55 -11.50
CA ASP A 104 -1.34 10.80 -12.40
C ASP A 104 -0.36 9.91 -11.61
N ILE A 105 0.21 10.41 -10.53
CA ILE A 105 1.11 9.64 -9.66
C ILE A 105 0.36 8.49 -8.96
N LEU A 106 -0.81 8.76 -8.37
CA LEU A 106 -1.61 7.75 -7.68
C LEU A 106 -2.11 6.65 -8.63
N ASP A 107 -2.59 7.04 -9.81
CA ASP A 107 -3.08 6.13 -10.85
C ASP A 107 -1.97 5.21 -11.42
N ASN A 108 -0.69 5.57 -11.20
CA ASN A 108 0.47 4.79 -11.64
C ASN A 108 1.15 3.99 -10.51
N GLY A 109 0.40 3.65 -9.45
CA GLY A 109 0.80 2.64 -8.48
C GLY A 109 1.49 3.17 -7.23
N VAL A 110 1.52 4.48 -7.03
CA VAL A 110 1.93 5.10 -5.76
C VAL A 110 0.75 5.11 -4.79
N ASP A 111 0.97 4.67 -3.55
CA ASP A 111 -0.09 4.58 -2.53
C ASP A 111 -0.41 5.91 -1.85
N LYS A 112 0.58 6.80 -1.71
CA LYS A 112 0.44 8.09 -1.04
C LYS A 112 1.35 9.15 -1.65
N VAL A 113 0.82 10.35 -1.78
CA VAL A 113 1.57 11.54 -2.19
C VAL A 113 1.56 12.56 -1.05
N PHE A 114 2.74 13.03 -0.68
CA PHE A 114 2.95 14.08 0.30
C PHE A 114 3.42 15.34 -0.43
N VAL A 115 2.70 16.43 -0.23
CA VAL A 115 3.00 17.73 -0.84
C VAL A 115 3.52 18.72 0.18
N THR A 116 4.41 19.61 -0.26
CA THR A 116 4.95 20.67 0.58
C THR A 116 3.82 21.58 1.06
N LEU A 117 3.63 21.68 2.39
CA LEU A 117 2.51 22.46 2.94
C LEU A 117 2.76 23.96 2.88
N ARG A 118 3.97 24.42 3.21
CA ARG A 118 4.31 25.83 3.38
C ARG A 118 5.46 26.20 2.46
N ASP A 119 5.39 27.42 1.95
CA ASP A 119 6.55 28.08 1.39
C ASP A 119 7.70 28.07 2.39
N ASN A 120 8.92 27.91 1.89
CA ASN A 120 10.12 27.82 2.70
C ASN A 120 10.99 29.04 2.48
N ASP A 121 10.78 30.07 3.29
CA ASP A 121 11.50 31.34 3.25
C ASP A 121 12.97 31.24 3.70
N GLU A 122 13.37 30.09 4.26
CA GLU A 122 14.75 29.80 4.65
C GLU A 122 15.60 29.17 3.52
N LEU A 123 14.98 28.81 2.39
CA LEU A 123 15.67 28.23 1.23
C LEU A 123 15.93 29.27 0.14
N GLU A 124 16.96 29.03 -0.67
CA GLU A 124 17.28 29.85 -1.83
C GLU A 124 16.59 29.27 -3.09
N ALA A 125 16.10 30.13 -3.99
CA ALA A 125 15.57 29.78 -5.31
C ALA A 125 14.18 29.09 -5.33
N ALA A 126 14.04 27.93 -6.01
CA ALA A 126 12.76 27.33 -6.39
C ALA A 126 11.87 26.99 -5.18
N ASP A 127 12.51 26.57 -4.07
CA ASP A 127 11.84 25.97 -2.93
C ASP A 127 11.03 26.98 -2.09
N VAL A 128 11.28 28.27 -2.29
CA VAL A 128 10.60 29.37 -1.58
C VAL A 128 9.11 29.42 -1.91
N ALA A 129 8.67 28.92 -3.07
CA ALA A 129 7.28 29.09 -3.50
C ALA A 129 6.54 27.77 -3.78
N GLU A 130 7.03 26.64 -3.27
CA GLU A 130 6.48 25.30 -3.54
C GLU A 130 5.26 24.93 -2.73
N GLY A 131 5.10 25.57 -1.58
CA GLY A 131 4.08 25.20 -0.62
C GLY A 131 2.67 25.54 -1.09
N LEU A 132 1.69 24.83 -0.53
CA LEU A 132 0.26 25.16 -0.64
C LEU A 132 -0.10 26.47 0.08
N LEU A 133 0.69 26.86 1.09
CA LEU A 133 0.49 28.05 1.90
C LEU A 133 1.62 29.06 1.65
N ALA A 134 1.27 30.26 1.22
CA ALA A 134 2.19 31.39 1.11
C ALA A 134 2.43 32.02 2.48
N GLN A 135 3.69 32.29 2.80
CA GLN A 135 4.05 33.02 4.00
C GLN A 135 3.98 34.52 3.75
N VAL A 136 3.28 35.25 4.62
CA VAL A 136 3.24 36.72 4.60
C VAL A 136 3.75 37.24 5.93
N ILE A 137 4.87 37.95 5.86
CA ILE A 137 5.48 38.65 6.98
C ILE A 137 4.93 40.09 6.97
N ASP A 138 4.24 40.49 8.04
CA ASP A 138 3.83 41.89 8.21
C ASP A 138 5.07 42.76 8.48
N ASP A 139 5.52 43.50 7.47
CA ASP A 139 6.72 44.35 7.53
C ASP A 139 6.56 45.57 8.44
N GLN A 140 5.32 45.89 8.87
CA GLN A 140 5.03 47.19 9.46
C GLN A 140 5.09 47.21 10.99
N THR A 141 4.92 46.09 11.73
CA THR A 141 4.69 46.24 13.19
C THR A 141 5.08 45.11 14.17
N THR A 142 5.09 43.82 13.82
CA THR A 142 5.18 42.75 14.84
C THR A 142 6.13 41.59 14.55
N GLY A 143 6.57 41.40 13.29
CA GLY A 143 7.29 40.19 12.89
C GLY A 143 6.41 38.92 12.96
N GLU A 144 5.09 39.10 12.99
CA GLU A 144 4.14 37.99 13.00
C GLU A 144 4.08 37.34 11.61
N VAL A 145 4.21 36.02 11.59
CA VAL A 145 4.13 35.21 10.37
C VAL A 145 2.69 34.75 10.18
N THR A 146 2.08 35.15 9.07
CA THR A 146 0.77 34.66 8.64
C THR A 146 0.88 33.77 7.42
N PHE A 147 -0.06 32.85 7.25
CA PHE A 147 -0.11 31.94 6.10
C PHE A 147 -1.39 32.15 5.31
N ILE A 148 -1.26 32.30 3.99
CA ILE A 148 -2.36 32.48 3.05
C ILE A 148 -2.47 31.23 2.18
N GLU A 149 -3.68 30.69 2.08
CA GLU A 149 -3.99 29.58 1.18
C GLU A 149 -3.80 30.00 -0.28
N LYS A 150 -2.97 29.26 -1.03
CA LYS A 150 -2.81 29.45 -2.48
C LYS A 150 -3.93 28.74 -3.24
N PRO A 151 -4.13 29.05 -4.55
CA PRO A 151 -5.02 28.26 -5.40
C PRO A 151 -4.71 26.75 -5.39
N SER A 152 -3.44 26.37 -5.23
CA SER A 152 -3.00 24.99 -5.10
C SER A 152 -3.54 24.30 -3.83
N TYR A 153 -3.69 25.03 -2.72
CA TYR A 153 -4.33 24.49 -1.51
C TYR A 153 -5.77 24.08 -1.78
N ILE A 154 -6.52 24.93 -2.49
CA ILE A 154 -7.92 24.65 -2.86
C ILE A 154 -7.98 23.45 -3.80
N ALA A 155 -7.10 23.36 -4.80
CA ALA A 155 -7.05 22.22 -5.72
C ALA A 155 -6.80 20.90 -4.97
N VAL A 156 -5.86 20.86 -4.03
CA VAL A 156 -5.59 19.66 -3.22
C VAL A 156 -6.78 19.34 -2.29
N GLN A 157 -7.42 20.36 -1.71
CA GLN A 157 -8.62 20.16 -0.89
C GLN A 157 -9.78 19.60 -1.72
N GLU A 158 -9.93 20.01 -2.98
CA GLU A 158 -10.92 19.47 -3.91
C GLU A 158 -10.64 18.00 -4.23
N LEU A 159 -9.37 17.59 -4.40
CA LEU A 159 -9.02 16.17 -4.56
C LEU A 159 -9.39 15.35 -3.32
N ILE A 160 -9.05 15.84 -2.12
CA ILE A 160 -9.41 15.17 -0.86
C ILE A 160 -10.93 15.04 -0.71
N ASN A 161 -11.66 16.11 -1.06
CA ASN A 161 -13.11 16.10 -1.01
C ASN A 161 -13.71 15.20 -2.09
N ALA A 162 -13.11 15.13 -3.27
CA ALA A 162 -13.51 14.25 -4.36
C ALA A 162 -13.27 12.79 -3.99
N ASP A 163 -12.17 12.44 -3.32
CA ASP A 163 -11.92 11.09 -2.80
C ASP A 163 -12.89 10.73 -1.67
N ALA A 164 -13.18 11.68 -0.77
CA ALA A 164 -14.19 11.50 0.28
C ALA A 164 -15.64 11.43 -0.25
N SER A 165 -15.92 12.11 -1.37
CA SER A 165 -17.22 12.20 -2.03
C SER A 165 -17.40 11.19 -3.15
N ALA A 166 -16.32 10.55 -3.61
CA ALA A 166 -16.37 9.37 -4.42
C ALA A 166 -17.07 8.32 -3.55
N THR A 167 -18.39 8.21 -3.74
CA THR A 167 -19.05 6.93 -3.55
C THR A 167 -18.16 5.97 -4.32
N PRO A 168 -17.57 4.93 -3.70
CA PRO A 168 -16.59 4.10 -4.37
C PRO A 168 -17.20 3.73 -5.71
N THR A 169 -16.65 4.30 -6.79
CA THR A 169 -16.99 3.84 -8.12
C THR A 169 -16.62 2.37 -8.01
N PRO A 170 -17.57 1.43 -8.19
CA PRO A 170 -17.21 0.04 -8.10
C PRO A 170 -16.04 -0.10 -9.07
N THR A 171 -14.85 -0.40 -8.53
CA THR A 171 -13.75 -0.98 -9.30
C THR A 171 -14.42 -1.94 -10.27
N PRO A 172 -14.11 -1.95 -11.59
CA PRO A 172 -14.67 -2.98 -12.45
C PRO A 172 -14.42 -4.29 -11.74
N THR A 173 -15.47 -4.82 -11.13
CA THR A 173 -15.46 -6.14 -10.55
C THR A 173 -14.96 -6.97 -11.72
N PRO A 174 -13.90 -7.80 -11.58
CA PRO A 174 -13.62 -8.78 -12.62
C PRO A 174 -14.99 -9.34 -12.98
N SER A 175 -15.41 -9.15 -14.24
CA SER A 175 -16.78 -9.50 -14.67
C SER A 175 -17.08 -10.82 -13.99
N PRO A 176 -18.11 -10.89 -13.10
CA PRO A 176 -18.21 -12.01 -12.19
C PRO A 176 -18.14 -13.25 -13.04
N ALA A 177 -17.04 -13.99 -12.88
CA ALA A 177 -16.98 -15.34 -13.37
C ALA A 177 -18.27 -15.97 -12.80
N PRO A 178 -19.14 -16.54 -13.66
CA PRO A 178 -20.51 -16.85 -13.27
C PRO A 178 -20.56 -17.63 -11.94
N GLY A 179 -20.96 -16.97 -10.85
CA GLY A 179 -21.24 -17.65 -9.58
C GLY A 179 -20.71 -17.00 -8.29
N GLU A 180 -20.92 -15.70 -8.04
CA GLU A 180 -20.81 -15.19 -6.67
C GLU A 180 -22.10 -15.51 -5.90
N CYS A 181 -21.94 -16.37 -4.91
CA CYS A 181 -22.97 -16.71 -3.96
C CYS A 181 -22.56 -16.24 -2.57
N ASP A 182 -23.44 -15.48 -1.91
CA ASP A 182 -23.22 -15.03 -0.54
C ASP A 182 -22.94 -16.22 0.39
N ALA A 183 -21.76 -16.21 1.02
CA ALA A 183 -21.32 -17.27 1.92
C ALA A 183 -22.23 -17.36 3.15
N LYS A 184 -22.86 -18.53 3.35
CA LYS A 184 -23.82 -18.76 4.45
C LYS A 184 -23.34 -19.80 5.45
N SER A 185 -22.48 -20.72 5.03
CA SER A 185 -21.90 -21.73 5.90
C SER A 185 -20.42 -21.99 5.59
N ILE A 186 -19.66 -22.29 6.64
CA ILE A 186 -18.26 -22.72 6.56
C ILE A 186 -18.15 -24.09 7.21
N THR A 187 -17.55 -25.04 6.51
CA THR A 187 -17.36 -26.42 6.95
C THR A 187 -15.89 -26.78 6.87
N ALA A 188 -15.38 -27.45 7.91
CA ALA A 188 -14.03 -27.99 7.94
C ALA A 188 -14.08 -29.36 8.61
N ALA A 189 -13.02 -30.17 8.47
CA ALA A 189 -12.87 -31.39 9.25
C ALA A 189 -12.96 -31.06 10.76
N SER A 190 -13.69 -31.90 11.51
CA SER A 190 -13.88 -31.71 12.96
C SER A 190 -12.67 -32.16 13.77
N GLU A 191 -11.94 -33.17 13.28
CA GLU A 191 -10.75 -33.72 13.92
C GLU A 191 -9.67 -34.07 12.88
N LEU A 192 -8.40 -33.86 13.24
CA LEU A 192 -7.21 -34.22 12.48
C LEU A 192 -6.21 -34.88 13.43
N SER A 193 -5.61 -36.00 13.04
CA SER A 193 -4.60 -36.69 13.85
C SER A 193 -3.29 -36.77 13.10
N LEU A 194 -2.25 -36.12 13.63
CA LEU A 194 -0.93 -36.05 13.02
C LEU A 194 0.10 -36.76 13.90
N ALA A 195 1.01 -37.48 13.28
CA ALA A 195 2.27 -37.85 13.91
C ALA A 195 3.16 -36.62 14.10
N ARG A 196 4.17 -36.71 14.96
CA ARG A 196 5.08 -35.57 15.21
C ARG A 196 5.92 -35.30 13.96
N GLY A 197 6.09 -34.04 13.61
CA GLY A 197 6.87 -33.63 12.43
C GLY A 197 6.10 -33.72 11.11
N GLU A 198 4.96 -34.41 11.08
CA GLU A 198 4.13 -34.55 9.88
C GLU A 198 3.31 -33.29 9.59
N SER A 199 2.95 -33.16 8.32
CA SER A 199 2.11 -32.09 7.79
C SER A 199 0.93 -32.69 7.03
N GLU A 200 -0.24 -32.11 7.21
CA GLU A 200 -1.43 -32.50 6.44
C GLU A 200 -2.19 -31.26 5.99
N GLU A 201 -2.77 -31.35 4.80
CA GLU A 201 -3.59 -30.30 4.22
C GLU A 201 -5.04 -30.46 4.68
N VAL A 202 -5.61 -29.37 5.16
CA VAL A 202 -7.00 -29.31 5.58
C VAL A 202 -7.76 -28.41 4.63
N THR A 203 -8.75 -28.99 3.97
CA THR A 203 -9.70 -28.25 3.13
C THR A 203 -10.83 -27.70 3.98
N VAL A 204 -11.11 -26.42 3.80
CA VAL A 204 -12.24 -25.70 4.40
C VAL A 204 -13.17 -25.28 3.28
N THR A 205 -14.42 -25.74 3.31
CA THR A 205 -15.41 -25.45 2.27
C THR A 205 -16.36 -24.35 2.73
N VAL A 206 -16.57 -23.34 1.91
CA VAL A 206 -17.54 -22.26 2.11
C VAL A 206 -18.68 -22.42 1.09
N LYS A 207 -19.91 -22.51 1.59
CA LYS A 207 -21.12 -22.68 0.77
C LYS A 207 -22.10 -21.53 0.96
N GLY A 208 -22.70 -21.09 -0.15
CA GLY A 208 -23.80 -20.13 -0.19
C GLY A 208 -25.19 -20.78 -0.32
N ASP A 209 -26.21 -19.96 -0.62
CA ASP A 209 -27.60 -20.40 -0.76
C ASP A 209 -27.84 -21.23 -2.04
N ASN A 210 -28.61 -22.32 -1.95
CA ASN A 210 -28.85 -23.30 -3.04
C ASN A 210 -27.61 -24.14 -3.46
N ASP A 211 -26.75 -24.52 -2.49
CA ASP A 211 -25.57 -25.39 -2.73
C ASP A 211 -24.53 -24.82 -3.72
N CYS A 212 -24.54 -23.51 -3.93
CA CYS A 212 -23.47 -22.85 -4.67
C CYS A 212 -22.20 -22.71 -3.83
N PHE A 213 -21.08 -22.79 -4.52
CA PHE A 213 -19.76 -22.66 -3.95
C PHE A 213 -19.28 -21.21 -4.07
N SER A 214 -18.84 -20.63 -2.96
CA SER A 214 -18.39 -19.23 -2.93
C SER A 214 -16.90 -19.18 -3.26
N GLU A 215 -16.54 -18.92 -4.51
CA GLU A 215 -15.15 -18.71 -4.97
C GLU A 215 -14.65 -17.31 -4.54
N GLY A 216 -13.35 -17.16 -4.26
CA GLY A 216 -12.70 -15.89 -3.89
C GLY A 216 -12.93 -15.41 -2.46
N VAL A 217 -13.59 -16.21 -1.61
CA VAL A 217 -13.87 -15.85 -0.21
C VAL A 217 -12.64 -16.07 0.67
N THR A 218 -12.25 -15.02 1.41
CA THR A 218 -11.13 -15.12 2.35
C THR A 218 -11.50 -15.91 3.61
N VAL A 219 -10.80 -17.02 3.84
CA VAL A 219 -10.84 -17.79 5.08
C VAL A 219 -9.61 -17.48 5.94
N LYS A 220 -9.83 -17.18 7.23
CA LYS A 220 -8.76 -16.89 8.21
C LYS A 220 -8.64 -18.03 9.22
N ALA A 221 -7.45 -18.59 9.36
CA ALA A 221 -7.12 -19.64 10.33
C ALA A 221 -6.43 -19.06 11.58
N LYS A 222 -6.95 -19.40 12.76
CA LYS A 222 -6.42 -18.95 14.05
C LYS A 222 -6.26 -20.11 15.04
N ILE A 223 -5.04 -20.32 15.51
CA ILE A 223 -4.77 -21.29 16.59
C ILE A 223 -5.29 -20.72 17.92
N LYS A 224 -6.40 -21.29 18.41
CA LYS A 224 -7.02 -20.93 19.70
C LYS A 224 -6.30 -21.57 20.89
N LYS A 225 -5.86 -22.82 20.73
CA LYS A 225 -5.16 -23.59 21.77
C LYS A 225 -4.07 -24.45 21.15
N GLY A 226 -2.96 -24.63 21.85
CA GLY A 226 -1.92 -25.57 21.42
C GLY A 226 -0.92 -25.03 20.39
N LYS A 227 -0.65 -23.71 20.37
CA LYS A 227 0.38 -23.08 19.50
C LYS A 227 1.77 -23.72 19.59
N LYS A 228 2.09 -24.40 20.70
CA LYS A 228 3.34 -25.13 20.92
C LYS A 228 3.36 -26.55 20.31
N PHE A 229 2.22 -27.03 19.82
CA PHE A 229 2.02 -28.37 19.28
C PHE A 229 1.83 -28.37 17.77
N ILE A 230 1.33 -27.29 17.18
CA ILE A 230 1.12 -27.16 15.73
C ILE A 230 1.60 -25.81 15.21
N LYS A 231 1.95 -25.77 13.93
CA LYS A 231 2.23 -24.55 13.16
C LYS A 231 1.31 -24.50 11.94
N ILE A 232 0.94 -23.29 11.57
CA ILE A 232 0.18 -23.01 10.35
C ILE A 232 0.92 -21.85 9.66
N PRO A 233 1.70 -22.13 8.60
CA PRO A 233 2.48 -21.11 7.89
C PRO A 233 1.59 -20.02 7.28
N ALA A 234 0.59 -20.43 6.49
CA ALA A 234 -0.41 -19.54 5.89
C ALA A 234 -1.65 -19.43 6.79
N LYS A 235 -1.89 -18.27 7.40
CA LYS A 235 -3.05 -18.04 8.28
C LYS A 235 -4.27 -17.53 7.53
N THR A 236 -4.16 -17.32 6.22
CA THR A 236 -5.19 -16.77 5.34
C THR A 236 -5.11 -17.50 4.00
N ALA A 237 -6.25 -17.86 3.44
CA ALA A 237 -6.38 -18.47 2.12
C ALA A 237 -7.71 -18.07 1.50
N GLU A 238 -7.78 -17.97 0.18
CA GLU A 238 -8.99 -17.72 -0.59
C GLU A 238 -9.59 -19.05 -1.07
N THR A 239 -10.91 -19.08 -1.24
CA THR A 239 -11.60 -20.26 -1.78
C THR A 239 -11.48 -20.33 -3.30
N ASP A 240 -11.30 -21.55 -3.83
CA ASP A 240 -11.30 -21.81 -5.27
C ASP A 240 -12.73 -21.90 -5.87
N LYS A 241 -12.85 -22.23 -7.16
CA LYS A 241 -14.11 -22.50 -7.87
C LYS A 241 -15.05 -23.53 -7.23
N ASN A 242 -14.56 -24.34 -6.29
CA ASN A 242 -15.36 -25.31 -5.53
C ASN A 242 -15.66 -24.79 -4.12
N GLY A 243 -15.37 -23.52 -3.83
CA GLY A 243 -15.56 -22.91 -2.52
C GLY A 243 -14.58 -23.45 -1.50
N GLU A 244 -13.43 -23.99 -1.92
CA GLU A 244 -12.47 -24.68 -1.05
C GLU A 244 -11.22 -23.84 -0.79
N ALA A 245 -10.88 -23.67 0.49
CA ALA A 245 -9.64 -23.04 0.94
C ALA A 245 -8.78 -24.08 1.68
N THR A 246 -7.53 -24.26 1.26
CA THR A 246 -6.62 -25.27 1.81
C THR A 246 -5.62 -24.66 2.79
N PHE A 247 -5.46 -25.30 3.95
CA PHE A 247 -4.48 -24.91 4.97
C PHE A 247 -3.56 -26.07 5.32
N THR A 248 -2.25 -25.86 5.21
CA THR A 248 -1.28 -26.84 5.70
C THR A 248 -1.10 -26.71 7.21
N ILE A 249 -1.36 -27.79 7.95
CA ILE A 249 -1.13 -27.87 9.38
C ILE A 249 0.07 -28.77 9.63
N THR A 250 1.11 -28.22 10.25
CA THR A 250 2.32 -28.96 10.62
C THR A 250 2.29 -29.29 12.10
N ALA A 251 2.49 -30.56 12.45
CA ALA A 251 2.69 -31.00 13.82
C ALA A 251 4.12 -30.71 14.29
N GLY A 252 4.23 -30.08 15.45
CA GLY A 252 5.52 -29.89 16.13
C GLY A 252 5.97 -31.13 16.90
N ASN A 253 7.16 -31.05 17.49
CA ASN A 253 7.82 -32.19 18.15
C ASN A 253 7.19 -32.63 19.49
N LYS A 254 6.12 -31.96 19.94
CA LYS A 254 5.48 -32.19 21.24
C LYS A 254 4.09 -32.79 21.05
N LYS A 255 3.81 -33.88 21.75
CA LYS A 255 2.47 -34.47 21.83
C LYS A 255 1.50 -33.52 22.53
N GLY A 256 0.26 -33.48 22.05
CA GLY A 256 -0.79 -32.67 22.67
C GLY A 256 -1.95 -32.36 21.73
N ASN A 257 -2.95 -31.68 22.28
CA ASN A 257 -4.14 -31.30 21.53
C ASN A 257 -4.08 -29.81 21.20
N ALA A 258 -4.35 -29.47 19.96
CA ALA A 258 -4.50 -28.11 19.47
C ALA A 258 -5.91 -27.87 18.91
N LYS A 259 -6.31 -26.61 18.87
CA LYS A 259 -7.60 -26.19 18.31
C LYS A 259 -7.38 -25.02 17.37
N VAL A 260 -7.83 -25.19 16.14
CA VAL A 260 -7.80 -24.18 15.07
C VAL A 260 -9.23 -23.69 14.85
N LEU A 261 -9.40 -22.38 14.77
CA LEU A 261 -10.65 -21.73 14.39
C LEU A 261 -10.46 -21.15 12.99
N PHE A 262 -11.32 -21.53 12.06
CA PHE A 262 -11.46 -20.91 10.75
C PHE A 262 -12.61 -19.92 10.79
N THR A 263 -12.41 -18.75 10.20
CA THR A 263 -13.43 -17.69 10.12
C THR A 263 -13.48 -17.08 8.74
N SER A 264 -14.67 -16.86 8.22
CA SER A 264 -14.95 -16.15 6.96
C SER A 264 -16.27 -15.40 7.17
N ASP A 265 -16.30 -14.10 6.91
CA ASP A 265 -17.49 -13.23 6.98
C ASP A 265 -18.41 -13.45 8.19
N GLY A 266 -17.81 -13.62 9.38
CA GLY A 266 -18.50 -13.84 10.65
C GLY A 266 -18.86 -15.30 10.95
N LEU A 267 -18.84 -16.18 9.96
CA LEU A 267 -19.01 -17.63 10.08
C LEU A 267 -17.76 -18.28 10.72
N LYS A 268 -17.96 -19.42 11.39
CA LYS A 268 -16.93 -20.07 12.21
C LYS A 268 -16.97 -21.58 12.08
N ALA A 269 -15.83 -22.18 11.74
CA ALA A 269 -15.61 -23.62 11.82
C ALA A 269 -14.41 -23.91 12.73
N THR A 270 -14.43 -25.03 13.46
CA THR A 270 -13.34 -25.40 14.36
C THR A 270 -12.80 -26.78 14.05
N LEU A 271 -11.48 -26.89 13.98
CA LEU A 271 -10.77 -28.15 13.86
C LEU A 271 -10.02 -28.46 15.16
N ASN A 272 -10.17 -29.70 15.65
CA ASN A 272 -9.37 -30.22 16.74
C ASN A 272 -8.21 -31.06 16.19
N VAL A 273 -6.98 -30.68 16.49
CA VAL A 273 -5.78 -31.41 16.02
C VAL A 273 -5.18 -32.19 17.18
N LYS A 274 -5.01 -33.51 17.03
CA LYS A 274 -4.35 -34.39 17.98
C LYS A 274 -2.96 -34.73 17.46
N VAL A 275 -1.92 -34.31 18.17
CA VAL A 275 -0.53 -34.66 17.84
C VAL A 275 -0.12 -35.88 18.66
N GLY A 276 0.01 -37.02 17.97
CA GLY A 276 0.24 -38.35 18.52
C GLY A 276 1.70 -38.81 18.48
N LYS A 277 1.94 -40.12 18.62
CA LYS A 277 3.28 -40.70 18.38
C LYS A 277 3.51 -40.84 16.86
N GLU A 278 4.77 -40.89 16.48
CA GLU A 278 5.20 -41.42 15.17
C GLU A 278 4.89 -42.91 15.09
#